data_AF-B3MHC9-F1
#
_entry.id   AF-B3MHC9-F1
#
_cell.length_a   1.000
_cell.length_b   1.000
_cell.length_c   1.000
_cell.angle_alpha   90.00
_cell.angle_beta   90.00
_cell.angle_gamma   90.00
#
_symmetry.space_group_name_H-M   'P 1'
#
loop_
_entity.id
_entity.type
_entity.pdbx_description
1 polymer ?
#
loop_
_entity_poly.entity_id
_entity_poly.type
_entity_poly.pdbx_seq_one_letter_code
_entity_poly.pdbx_strand_id
1 'polypeptide(L)'
;MRSLQVLLISLGLFSLVASQSSSLDGYILQNQRQYDAKVKSFEDQLASFRTLFSKRQEVINVQADLLQQKLEQASAQWDPIALIDGWNKQCVQNYTSTIPTVTVMRTAMAKCPEAITGVLNNAESTYNSLKTYYDKTLKTGLANCNKVYTTALLNYTICVTKVIADTNQYTVTSQNNFNTYLKSAECTADAKIRTSWQCAFNQVYSTTSKVEVALRLVSDCIENKNVCGLNLCDEGCPLRKTVSLKDFDLRNETLKNPFKFTDQHPSCMELRWN
;
A
#
# COMPACT_ATOMS: atom_id res chain seq x y z
N MET A 1 12.15 -84.63 -13.06
CA MET A 1 11.44 -83.38 -13.46
C MET A 1 10.71 -82.72 -12.27
N ARG A 2 11.36 -82.53 -11.11
CA ARG A 2 10.79 -81.82 -9.94
C ARG A 2 11.49 -80.50 -9.60
N SER A 3 12.51 -80.11 -10.36
CA SER A 3 13.36 -78.94 -10.06
C SER A 3 13.03 -77.67 -10.86
N LEU A 4 12.12 -77.73 -11.86
CA LEU A 4 11.77 -76.56 -12.68
C LEU A 4 10.54 -75.78 -12.20
N GLN A 5 9.67 -76.39 -11.39
CA GLN A 5 8.46 -75.71 -10.87
C GLN A 5 8.74 -74.78 -9.67
N VAL A 6 9.84 -75.00 -8.94
CA VAL A 6 10.23 -74.14 -7.81
C VAL A 6 10.88 -72.83 -8.30
N LEU A 7 11.51 -72.82 -9.48
CA LEU A 7 12.16 -71.62 -10.04
C LEU A 7 11.17 -70.60 -10.64
N LEU A 8 10.02 -71.05 -11.14
CA LEU A 8 9.03 -70.16 -11.77
C LEU A 8 8.18 -69.40 -10.75
N ILE A 9 8.01 -69.94 -9.54
CA ILE A 9 7.27 -69.27 -8.46
C ILE A 9 8.14 -68.19 -7.79
N SER A 10 9.46 -68.40 -7.70
CA SER A 10 10.38 -67.37 -7.18
C SER A 10 10.51 -66.17 -8.14
N LEU A 11 10.58 -66.40 -9.45
CA LEU A 11 10.66 -65.32 -10.45
C LEU A 11 9.39 -64.45 -10.51
N GLY A 12 8.20 -65.03 -10.35
CA GLY A 12 6.93 -64.29 -10.33
C GLY A 12 6.78 -63.36 -9.12
N LEU A 13 7.28 -63.77 -7.95
CA LEU A 13 7.30 -62.97 -6.73
C LEU A 13 8.29 -61.79 -6.82
N PHE A 14 9.45 -61.97 -7.47
CA PHE A 14 10.41 -60.88 -7.67
C PHE A 14 9.90 -59.78 -8.62
N SER A 15 9.16 -60.14 -9.68
CA SER A 15 8.57 -59.16 -10.60
C SER A 15 7.45 -58.31 -9.98
N LEU A 16 6.66 -58.88 -9.07
CA LEU A 16 5.61 -58.15 -8.33
C LEU A 16 6.18 -57.19 -7.27
N VAL A 17 7.27 -57.59 -6.61
CA VAL A 17 7.97 -56.77 -5.62
C VAL A 17 8.68 -55.59 -6.30
N ALA A 18 9.30 -55.81 -7.46
CA ALA A 18 9.96 -54.75 -8.23
C ALA A 18 8.97 -53.74 -8.85
N SER A 19 7.80 -54.19 -9.33
CA SER A 19 6.79 -53.26 -9.88
C SER A 19 6.16 -52.41 -8.77
N GLN A 20 5.90 -52.98 -7.59
CA GLN A 20 5.36 -52.23 -6.45
C GLN A 20 6.37 -51.23 -5.87
N SER A 21 7.66 -51.59 -5.74
CA SER A 21 8.67 -50.64 -5.27
C SER A 21 8.82 -49.44 -6.20
N SER A 22 8.83 -49.67 -7.53
CA SER A 22 8.90 -48.59 -8.52
C SER A 22 7.68 -47.65 -8.47
N SER A 23 6.49 -48.17 -8.15
CA SER A 23 5.28 -47.36 -7.99
C SER A 23 5.31 -46.51 -6.71
N LEU A 24 5.88 -47.02 -5.62
CA LEU A 24 5.98 -46.33 -4.34
C LEU A 24 7.06 -45.25 -4.36
N ASP A 25 8.20 -45.51 -4.99
CA ASP A 25 9.24 -44.50 -5.23
C ASP A 25 8.70 -43.36 -6.11
N GLY A 26 7.93 -43.69 -7.14
CA GLY A 26 7.20 -42.71 -7.95
C GLY A 26 6.19 -41.89 -7.13
N TYR A 27 5.46 -42.53 -6.21
CA TYR A 27 4.54 -41.87 -5.29
C TYR A 27 5.25 -40.90 -4.34
N ILE A 28 6.38 -41.30 -3.75
CA ILE A 28 7.21 -40.44 -2.88
C ILE A 28 7.70 -39.23 -3.67
N LEU A 29 8.29 -39.46 -4.85
CA LEU A 29 8.84 -38.40 -5.69
C LEU A 29 7.77 -37.41 -6.14
N GLN A 30 6.56 -37.89 -6.45
CA GLN A 30 5.45 -37.03 -6.84
C GLN A 30 5.02 -36.11 -5.68
N ASN A 31 4.93 -36.63 -4.45
CA ASN A 31 4.61 -35.81 -3.28
C ASN A 31 5.71 -34.79 -2.98
N GLN A 32 6.99 -35.19 -3.08
CA GLN A 32 8.12 -34.26 -2.92
C GLN A 32 8.04 -33.09 -3.89
N ARG A 33 7.75 -33.33 -5.17
CA ARG A 33 7.54 -32.26 -6.16
C ARG A 33 6.40 -31.32 -5.78
N GLN A 34 5.30 -31.84 -5.22
CA GLN A 34 4.19 -31.02 -4.76
C GLN A 34 4.59 -30.15 -3.55
N TYR A 35 5.39 -30.69 -2.62
CA TYR A 35 5.90 -29.96 -1.48
C TYR A 35 6.85 -28.84 -1.88
N ASP A 36 7.77 -29.12 -2.81
CA ASP A 36 8.70 -28.11 -3.35
C ASP A 36 7.92 -26.97 -4.04
N ALA A 37 6.92 -27.32 -4.86
CA ALA A 37 6.05 -26.34 -5.49
C ALA A 37 5.27 -25.50 -4.47
N LYS A 38 4.86 -26.10 -3.34
CA LYS A 38 4.18 -25.38 -2.26
C LYS A 38 5.09 -24.38 -1.56
N VAL A 39 6.31 -24.78 -1.22
CA VAL A 39 7.32 -23.87 -0.62
C VAL A 39 7.60 -22.70 -1.55
N LYS A 40 7.84 -22.98 -2.84
CA LYS A 40 8.05 -21.95 -3.85
C LYS A 40 6.87 -21.00 -3.97
N SER A 41 5.64 -21.51 -3.95
CA SER A 41 4.44 -20.68 -4.00
C SER A 41 4.33 -19.71 -2.80
N PHE A 42 4.74 -20.11 -1.61
CA PHE A 42 4.75 -19.20 -0.45
C PHE A 42 5.85 -18.15 -0.56
N GLU A 43 7.03 -18.54 -1.03
CA GLU A 43 8.14 -17.61 -1.29
C GLU A 43 7.75 -16.54 -2.31
N ASP A 44 7.16 -16.95 -3.43
CA ASP A 44 6.68 -16.04 -4.49
C ASP A 44 5.61 -15.07 -3.95
N GLN A 45 4.68 -15.55 -3.11
CA GLN A 45 3.65 -14.70 -2.49
C GLN A 45 4.25 -13.67 -1.53
N LEU A 46 5.22 -14.06 -0.69
CA LEU A 46 5.93 -13.13 0.20
C LEU A 46 6.73 -12.09 -0.59
N ALA A 47 7.40 -12.49 -1.67
CA ALA A 47 8.14 -11.58 -2.54
C ALA A 47 7.21 -10.59 -3.27
N SER A 48 6.09 -11.10 -3.79
CA SER A 48 5.06 -10.30 -4.45
C SER A 48 4.49 -9.24 -3.49
N PHE A 49 4.19 -9.62 -2.25
CA PHE A 49 3.71 -8.69 -1.22
C PHE A 49 4.67 -7.52 -1.02
N ARG A 50 5.97 -7.80 -0.79
CA ARG A 50 6.98 -6.76 -0.55
C ARG A 50 7.13 -5.83 -1.75
N THR A 51 7.14 -6.40 -2.95
CA THR A 51 7.25 -5.65 -4.21
C THR A 51 6.06 -4.73 -4.41
N LEU A 52 4.84 -5.26 -4.25
CA LEU A 52 3.61 -4.50 -4.43
C LEU A 52 3.50 -3.36 -3.41
N PHE A 53 3.86 -3.62 -2.15
CA PHE A 53 3.86 -2.61 -1.11
C PHE A 53 4.79 -1.44 -1.45
N SER A 54 6.05 -1.75 -1.81
CA SER A 54 7.05 -0.73 -2.19
C SER A 54 6.58 0.10 -3.39
N LYS A 55 6.08 -0.57 -4.43
CA LYS A 55 5.58 0.09 -5.64
C LYS A 55 4.41 1.04 -5.37
N ARG A 56 3.50 0.69 -4.45
CA ARG A 56 2.37 1.55 -4.08
C ARG A 56 2.79 2.82 -3.33
N GLN A 57 3.95 2.80 -2.68
CA GLN A 57 4.52 3.99 -2.03
C GLN A 57 5.39 4.83 -2.96
N GLU A 58 5.92 4.26 -4.05
CA GLU A 58 6.74 4.97 -5.04
C GLU A 58 6.02 6.18 -5.67
N VAL A 59 4.69 6.13 -5.75
CA VAL A 59 3.85 7.26 -6.20
C VAL A 59 4.09 8.54 -5.39
N ILE A 60 4.55 8.42 -4.13
CA ILE A 60 4.92 9.57 -3.29
C ILE A 60 6.12 10.31 -3.86
N ASN A 61 7.10 9.59 -4.44
CA ASN A 61 8.24 10.22 -5.11
C ASN A 61 7.80 11.00 -6.35
N VAL A 62 6.87 10.43 -7.12
CA VAL A 62 6.28 11.12 -8.28
C VAL A 62 5.57 12.41 -7.84
N GLN A 63 4.82 12.39 -6.74
CA GLN A 63 4.19 13.60 -6.19
C GLN A 63 5.24 14.63 -5.74
N ALA A 64 6.37 14.18 -5.18
CA ALA A 64 7.46 15.07 -4.78
C ALA A 64 8.15 15.72 -5.99
N ASP A 65 8.32 14.98 -7.09
CA ASP A 65 8.85 15.50 -8.35
C ASP A 65 7.94 16.58 -8.95
N LEU A 66 6.63 16.31 -9.02
CA LEU A 66 5.63 17.27 -9.50
C LEU A 66 5.61 18.54 -8.64
N LEU A 67 5.71 18.39 -7.33
CA LEU A 67 5.70 19.52 -6.41
C LEU A 67 6.98 20.35 -6.50
N GLN A 68 8.13 19.71 -6.75
CA GLN A 68 9.37 20.42 -7.06
C GLN A 68 9.22 21.29 -8.30
N GLN A 69 8.71 20.72 -9.40
CA GLN A 69 8.49 21.47 -10.63
C GLN A 69 7.57 22.68 -10.40
N LYS A 70 6.51 22.51 -9.59
CA LYS A 70 5.61 23.61 -9.24
C LYS A 70 6.33 24.73 -8.46
N LEU A 71 7.20 24.38 -7.51
CA LEU A 71 8.00 25.37 -6.78
C LEU A 71 8.99 26.09 -7.69
N GLU A 72 9.65 25.36 -8.58
CA GLU A 72 10.59 25.93 -9.55
C GLU A 72 9.89 26.87 -10.55
N GLN A 73 8.72 26.48 -11.04
CA GLN A 73 7.88 27.33 -11.90
C GLN A 73 7.45 28.61 -11.18
N ALA A 74 7.05 28.51 -9.92
CA ALA A 74 6.66 29.66 -9.12
C ALA A 74 7.84 30.63 -8.90
N SER A 75 9.02 30.09 -8.59
CA SER A 75 10.25 30.90 -8.50
C SER A 75 10.55 31.60 -9.82
N ALA A 76 10.54 30.85 -10.93
CA ALA A 76 10.80 31.41 -12.26
C ALA A 76 9.80 32.50 -12.68
N GLN A 77 8.59 32.49 -12.13
CA GLN A 77 7.60 33.55 -12.32
C GLN A 77 7.90 34.80 -11.47
N TRP A 78 8.32 34.63 -10.21
CA TRP A 78 8.56 35.75 -9.29
C TRP A 78 9.91 36.42 -9.45
N ASP A 79 10.95 35.65 -9.82
CA ASP A 79 12.31 36.14 -9.91
C ASP A 79 12.44 37.34 -10.87
N PRO A 80 11.82 37.35 -12.08
CA PRO A 80 11.82 38.52 -12.94
C PRO A 80 11.04 39.70 -12.37
N ILE A 81 9.90 39.45 -11.72
CA ILE A 81 9.04 40.49 -11.11
C ILE A 81 9.82 41.24 -10.03
N ALA A 82 10.56 40.52 -9.19
CA ALA A 82 11.37 41.10 -8.11
C ALA A 82 12.53 42.00 -8.60
N LEU A 83 12.86 41.97 -9.91
CA LEU A 83 13.91 42.77 -10.52
C LEU A 83 13.40 44.08 -11.15
N ILE A 84 12.08 44.28 -11.27
CA ILE A 84 11.50 45.45 -11.94
C ILE A 84 11.84 46.74 -11.19
N ASP A 85 11.49 46.82 -9.91
CA ASP A 85 11.78 47.96 -9.03
C ASP A 85 11.73 47.55 -7.54
N GLY A 86 11.97 48.51 -6.65
CA GLY A 86 11.96 48.29 -5.20
C GLY A 86 10.59 47.87 -4.64
N TRP A 87 9.49 48.33 -5.24
CA TRP A 87 8.13 48.00 -4.80
C TRP A 87 7.78 46.56 -5.14
N ASN A 88 7.99 46.15 -6.40
CA ASN A 88 7.78 44.78 -6.84
C ASN A 88 8.63 43.79 -6.04
N LYS A 89 9.90 44.14 -5.79
CA LYS A 89 10.79 43.36 -4.92
C LYS A 89 10.21 43.16 -3.52
N GLN A 90 9.70 44.23 -2.92
CA GLN A 90 9.09 44.17 -1.58
C GLN A 90 7.82 43.31 -1.57
N CYS A 91 6.94 43.45 -2.56
CA CYS A 91 5.75 42.61 -2.70
C CYS A 91 6.11 41.12 -2.79
N VAL A 92 7.07 40.75 -3.65
CA VAL A 92 7.52 39.36 -3.78
C VAL A 92 8.11 38.84 -2.47
N GLN A 93 8.98 39.59 -1.81
CA GLN A 93 9.63 39.15 -0.56
C GLN A 93 8.64 38.95 0.60
N ASN A 94 7.64 39.83 0.71
CA ASN A 94 6.65 39.76 1.78
C ASN A 94 5.81 38.48 1.75
N TYR A 95 5.42 38.03 0.54
CA TYR A 95 4.43 36.95 0.40
C TYR A 95 5.03 35.60 0.05
N THR A 96 6.26 35.53 -0.49
CA THR A 96 6.91 34.25 -0.86
C THR A 96 7.64 33.56 0.29
N SER A 97 7.95 34.27 1.37
CA SER A 97 8.67 33.74 2.55
C SER A 97 8.00 32.54 3.24
N THR A 98 6.70 32.37 3.05
CA THR A 98 5.91 31.28 3.66
C THR A 98 5.95 29.97 2.87
N ILE A 99 6.45 30.02 1.63
CA ILE A 99 6.56 28.88 0.72
C ILE A 99 7.79 28.06 1.10
N PRO A 100 7.67 26.74 1.26
CA PRO A 100 8.81 25.90 1.55
C PRO A 100 9.78 25.86 0.36
N THR A 101 11.08 25.80 0.65
CA THR A 101 12.08 25.50 -0.39
C THR A 101 11.91 24.07 -0.89
N VAL A 102 12.43 23.77 -2.09
CA VAL A 102 12.45 22.42 -2.65
C VAL A 102 13.05 21.42 -1.66
N THR A 103 14.15 21.77 -0.99
CA THR A 103 14.81 20.90 0.01
C THR A 103 13.90 20.59 1.20
N VAL A 104 13.20 21.59 1.74
CA VAL A 104 12.27 21.40 2.86
C VAL A 104 11.11 20.52 2.45
N MET A 105 10.52 20.78 1.27
CA MET A 105 9.43 19.98 0.71
C MET A 105 9.86 18.53 0.48
N ARG A 106 11.02 18.28 -0.14
CA ARG A 106 11.56 16.94 -0.39
C ARG A 106 11.80 16.18 0.91
N THR A 107 12.35 16.84 1.91
CA THR A 107 12.59 16.25 3.25
C THR A 107 11.27 15.88 3.93
N ALA A 108 10.22 16.69 3.77
CA ALA A 108 8.91 16.38 4.32
C ALA A 108 8.25 15.18 3.60
N MET A 109 8.31 15.15 2.26
CA MET A 109 7.78 14.04 1.45
C MET A 109 8.49 12.71 1.74
N ALA A 110 9.80 12.73 1.94
CA ALA A 110 10.60 11.54 2.27
C ALA A 110 10.24 10.89 3.61
N LYS A 111 9.52 11.59 4.49
CA LYS A 111 9.04 11.06 5.77
C LYS A 111 7.67 10.37 5.68
N CYS A 112 6.98 10.50 4.55
CA CYS A 112 5.64 9.94 4.37
C CYS A 112 5.61 8.41 4.15
N PRO A 113 6.57 7.77 3.46
CA PRO A 113 6.59 6.32 3.32
C PRO A 113 6.67 5.59 4.66
N GLU A 114 5.76 4.65 4.88
CA GLU A 114 5.69 3.81 6.08
C GLU A 114 6.44 2.49 5.89
N ALA A 115 7.19 2.06 6.90
CA ALA A 115 7.86 0.75 6.87
C ALA A 115 6.89 -0.41 7.12
N ILE A 116 7.17 -1.58 6.51
CA ILE A 116 6.45 -2.86 6.74
C ILE A 116 7.16 -3.80 7.70
N THR A 117 8.13 -3.30 8.46
CA THR A 117 8.90 -4.11 9.40
C THR A 117 7.95 -4.87 10.33
N GLY A 118 8.13 -6.19 10.40
CA GLY A 118 7.34 -7.06 11.27
C GLY A 118 5.99 -7.51 10.71
N VAL A 119 5.49 -6.90 9.64
CA VAL A 119 4.15 -7.19 9.10
C VAL A 119 4.04 -8.63 8.57
N LEU A 120 5.14 -9.18 8.04
CA LEU A 120 5.16 -10.54 7.47
C LEU A 120 5.66 -11.63 8.44
N ASN A 121 6.05 -11.30 9.67
CA ASN A 121 6.75 -12.23 10.57
C ASN A 121 6.00 -13.57 10.76
N ASN A 122 4.68 -13.54 10.92
CA ASN A 122 3.89 -14.75 11.14
C ASN A 122 3.79 -15.62 9.88
N ALA A 123 3.65 -14.99 8.71
CA ALA A 123 3.63 -15.68 7.42
C ALA A 123 5.00 -16.28 7.10
N GLU A 124 6.09 -15.53 7.33
CA GLU A 124 7.46 -16.00 7.19
C GLU A 124 7.77 -17.16 8.15
N SER A 125 7.34 -17.07 9.41
CA SER A 125 7.49 -18.15 10.39
C SER A 125 6.77 -19.43 9.94
N THR A 126 5.55 -19.30 9.40
CA THR A 126 4.79 -20.44 8.86
C THR A 126 5.49 -21.06 7.66
N TYR A 127 5.98 -20.24 6.73
CA TYR A 127 6.80 -20.69 5.60
C TYR A 127 8.06 -21.44 6.06
N ASN A 128 8.84 -20.86 6.98
CA ASN A 128 10.07 -21.45 7.50
C ASN A 128 9.80 -22.77 8.23
N SER A 129 8.71 -22.84 8.99
CA SER A 129 8.28 -24.05 9.69
C SER A 129 7.92 -25.16 8.69
N LEU A 130 7.14 -24.84 7.65
CA LEU A 130 6.76 -25.80 6.61
C LEU A 130 7.97 -26.32 5.82
N LYS A 131 8.85 -25.42 5.41
CA LYS A 131 10.10 -25.77 4.74
C LYS A 131 10.95 -26.70 5.61
N THR A 132 11.13 -26.36 6.88
CA THR A 132 11.87 -27.19 7.84
C THR A 132 11.22 -28.56 8.04
N TYR A 133 9.88 -28.63 8.06
CA TYR A 133 9.16 -29.89 8.18
C TYR A 133 9.44 -30.81 7.00
N TYR A 134 9.39 -30.31 5.77
CA TYR A 134 9.74 -31.10 4.58
C TYR A 134 11.21 -31.50 4.57
N ASP A 135 12.12 -30.58 4.93
CA ASP A 135 13.55 -30.84 4.86
C ASP A 135 14.06 -31.79 5.94
N LYS A 136 13.42 -31.82 7.11
CA LYS A 136 13.88 -32.62 8.25
C LYS A 136 12.91 -33.73 8.59
N THR A 137 11.66 -33.40 8.93
CA THR A 137 10.68 -34.34 9.46
C THR A 137 10.28 -35.38 8.43
N LEU A 138 9.92 -34.95 7.21
CA LEU A 138 9.57 -35.87 6.12
C LEU A 138 10.75 -36.78 5.74
N LYS A 139 11.93 -36.21 5.50
CA LYS A 139 13.12 -37.00 5.11
C LYS A 139 13.50 -38.03 6.19
N THR A 140 13.45 -37.64 7.46
CA THR A 140 13.72 -38.54 8.59
C THR A 140 12.65 -39.63 8.69
N GLY A 141 11.37 -39.28 8.52
CA GLY A 141 10.27 -40.23 8.54
C GLY A 141 10.40 -41.30 7.45
N LEU A 142 10.68 -40.89 6.21
CA LEU A 142 10.88 -41.81 5.09
C LEU A 142 12.13 -42.70 5.29
N ALA A 143 13.24 -42.12 5.77
CA ALA A 143 14.45 -42.88 6.07
C ALA A 143 14.22 -43.93 7.17
N ASN A 144 13.45 -43.59 8.20
CA ASN A 144 13.07 -44.51 9.27
C ASN A 144 12.19 -45.65 8.76
N CYS A 145 11.21 -45.38 7.89
CA CYS A 145 10.40 -46.44 7.26
C CYS A 145 11.30 -47.44 6.53
N ASN A 146 12.28 -46.95 5.75
CA ASN A 146 13.21 -47.80 5.02
C ASN A 146 14.11 -48.62 5.95
N LYS A 147 14.58 -48.01 7.05
CA LYS A 147 15.45 -48.66 8.04
C LYS A 147 14.75 -49.78 8.81
N VAL A 148 13.48 -49.58 9.19
CA VAL A 148 12.72 -50.53 10.02
C VAL A 148 12.14 -51.68 9.19
N TYR A 149 11.73 -51.42 7.95
CA TYR A 149 11.01 -52.38 7.11
C TYR A 149 11.76 -52.72 5.82
N THR A 150 13.02 -53.16 5.92
CA THR A 150 13.90 -53.45 4.78
C THR A 150 13.42 -54.60 3.89
N THR A 151 12.72 -55.59 4.44
CA THR A 151 12.26 -56.79 3.71
C THR A 151 10.74 -56.97 3.72
N ALA A 152 10.02 -56.18 4.54
CA ALA A 152 8.58 -56.27 4.71
C ALA A 152 7.85 -55.21 3.88
N LEU A 153 7.68 -55.47 2.57
CA LEU A 153 7.15 -54.51 1.59
C LEU A 153 5.80 -53.89 1.99
N LEU A 154 4.88 -54.68 2.54
CA LEU A 154 3.57 -54.19 2.98
C LEU A 154 3.71 -53.18 4.14
N ASN A 155 4.53 -53.51 5.14
CA ASN A 155 4.77 -52.63 6.29
C ASN A 155 5.51 -51.36 5.88
N TYR A 156 6.46 -51.48 4.96
CA TYR A 156 7.14 -50.32 4.36
C TYR A 156 6.14 -49.40 3.66
N THR A 157 5.26 -49.96 2.81
CA THR A 157 4.24 -49.21 2.08
C THR A 157 3.29 -48.48 3.04
N ILE A 158 2.79 -49.15 4.08
CA ILE A 158 1.91 -48.55 5.11
C ILE A 158 2.64 -47.42 5.86
N CYS A 159 3.92 -47.60 6.17
CA CYS A 159 4.72 -46.57 6.84
C CYS A 159 4.88 -45.32 5.96
N VAL A 160 5.26 -45.50 4.70
CA VAL A 160 5.45 -44.39 3.74
C VAL A 160 4.16 -43.63 3.50
N THR A 161 3.05 -44.33 3.26
CA THR A 161 1.76 -43.67 3.02
C THR A 161 1.29 -42.88 4.23
N LYS A 162 1.52 -43.39 5.46
CA LYS A 162 1.25 -42.66 6.70
C LYS A 162 2.09 -41.40 6.83
N VAL A 163 3.41 -41.48 6.63
CA VAL A 163 4.30 -40.31 6.70
C VAL A 163 3.87 -39.23 5.71
N ILE A 164 3.49 -39.63 4.49
CA ILE A 164 2.99 -38.70 3.47
C ILE A 164 1.62 -38.12 3.85
N ALA A 165 0.71 -38.92 4.41
CA ALA A 165 -0.59 -38.44 4.88
C ALA A 165 -0.44 -37.40 6.01
N ASP A 166 0.42 -37.66 6.99
CA ASP A 166 0.73 -36.74 8.09
C ASP A 166 1.36 -35.44 7.56
N THR A 167 2.24 -35.56 6.56
CA THR A 167 2.87 -34.41 5.88
C THR A 167 1.84 -33.57 5.12
N ASN A 168 0.91 -34.22 4.41
CA ASN A 168 -0.19 -33.55 3.70
C ASN A 168 -1.10 -32.80 4.68
N GLN A 169 -1.42 -33.41 5.82
CA GLN A 169 -2.22 -32.76 6.86
C GLN A 169 -1.50 -31.52 7.42
N TYR A 170 -0.20 -31.63 7.72
CA TYR A 170 0.60 -30.49 8.17
C TYR A 170 0.65 -29.39 7.11
N THR A 171 0.81 -29.76 5.84
CA THR A 171 0.83 -28.85 4.69
C THR A 171 -0.45 -28.02 4.60
N VAL A 172 -1.61 -28.67 4.70
CA VAL A 172 -2.92 -27.99 4.64
C VAL A 172 -3.08 -27.01 5.81
N THR A 173 -2.74 -27.42 7.02
CA THR A 173 -2.78 -26.55 8.20
C THR A 173 -1.85 -25.34 8.04
N SER A 174 -0.61 -25.56 7.61
CA SER A 174 0.34 -24.48 7.35
C SER A 174 -0.15 -23.54 6.24
N GLN A 175 -0.80 -24.05 5.20
CA GLN A 175 -1.38 -23.22 4.15
C GLN A 175 -2.51 -22.33 4.67
N ASN A 176 -3.41 -22.87 5.47
CA ASN A 176 -4.49 -22.08 6.06
C ASN A 176 -3.94 -20.96 6.96
N ASN A 177 -2.93 -21.28 7.79
CA ASN A 177 -2.26 -20.30 8.63
C ASN A 177 -1.54 -19.24 7.80
N PHE A 178 -0.78 -19.65 6.80
CA PHE A 178 -0.06 -18.74 5.90
C PHE A 178 -1.02 -17.77 5.22
N ASN A 179 -2.11 -18.27 4.63
CA ASN A 179 -3.13 -17.45 3.98
C ASN A 179 -3.77 -16.46 4.95
N THR A 180 -4.09 -16.90 6.17
CA THR A 180 -4.68 -16.05 7.21
C THR A 180 -3.73 -14.92 7.61
N TYR A 181 -2.45 -15.25 7.85
CA TYR A 181 -1.44 -14.26 8.20
C TYR A 181 -1.12 -13.31 7.05
N LEU A 182 -1.07 -13.81 5.82
CA LEU A 182 -0.86 -12.97 4.64
C LEU A 182 -2.04 -12.01 4.45
N LYS A 183 -3.28 -12.46 4.66
CA LYS A 183 -4.46 -11.59 4.60
C LYS A 183 -4.45 -10.51 5.69
N SER A 184 -4.05 -10.88 6.91
CA SER A 184 -3.87 -9.91 7.99
C SER A 184 -2.79 -8.89 7.66
N ALA A 185 -1.66 -9.34 7.10
CA ALA A 185 -0.58 -8.49 6.64
C ALA A 185 -1.03 -7.52 5.52
N GLU A 186 -1.86 -7.97 4.58
CA GLU A 186 -2.44 -7.11 3.53
C GLU A 186 -3.26 -5.96 4.13
N CYS A 187 -4.12 -6.25 5.11
CA CYS A 187 -4.91 -5.22 5.78
C CYS A 187 -4.02 -4.18 6.49
N THR A 188 -2.98 -4.62 7.18
CA THR A 188 -2.01 -3.71 7.83
C THR A 188 -1.22 -2.90 6.82
N ALA A 189 -0.78 -3.51 5.72
CA ALA A 189 -0.11 -2.85 4.62
C ALA A 189 -1.00 -1.78 3.97
N ASP A 190 -2.26 -2.09 3.69
CA ASP A 190 -3.20 -1.14 3.11
C ASP A 190 -3.44 0.06 4.04
N ALA A 191 -3.56 -0.17 5.35
CA ALA A 191 -3.67 0.92 6.33
C ALA A 191 -2.42 1.83 6.30
N LYS A 192 -1.22 1.24 6.27
CA LYS A 192 0.04 1.98 6.17
C LYS A 192 0.16 2.77 4.87
N ILE A 193 -0.23 2.18 3.74
CA ILE A 193 -0.25 2.87 2.44
C ILE A 193 -1.18 4.09 2.49
N ARG A 194 -2.38 3.95 3.06
CA ARG A 194 -3.30 5.08 3.22
C ARG A 194 -2.71 6.19 4.07
N THR A 195 -2.07 5.85 5.18
CA THR A 195 -1.37 6.82 6.04
C THR A 195 -0.27 7.55 5.26
N SER A 196 0.56 6.81 4.50
CA SER A 196 1.61 7.40 3.67
C SER A 196 1.05 8.35 2.61
N TRP A 197 -0.06 7.97 1.95
CA TRP A 197 -0.72 8.79 0.95
C TRP A 197 -1.37 10.04 1.56
N GLN A 198 -1.98 9.93 2.74
CA GLN A 198 -2.53 11.08 3.44
C GLN A 198 -1.45 12.07 3.86
N CYS A 199 -0.30 11.58 4.35
CA CYS A 199 0.87 12.41 4.62
C CYS A 199 1.31 13.18 3.37
N ALA A 200 1.50 12.47 2.25
CA ALA A 200 1.94 13.06 0.99
C ALA A 200 0.94 14.08 0.45
N PHE A 201 -0.36 13.75 0.49
CA PHE A 201 -1.44 14.65 0.10
C PHE A 201 -1.42 15.95 0.91
N ASN A 202 -1.24 15.87 2.23
CA ASN A 202 -1.17 17.06 3.08
C ASN A 202 0.01 17.97 2.70
N GLN A 203 1.17 17.40 2.33
CA GLN A 203 2.32 18.18 1.85
C GLN A 203 2.03 18.85 0.50
N VAL A 204 1.45 18.11 -0.45
CA VAL A 204 1.07 18.62 -1.77
C VAL A 204 0.05 19.76 -1.63
N TYR A 205 -1.00 19.54 -0.84
CA TYR A 205 -2.05 20.51 -0.61
C TYR A 205 -1.52 21.78 0.07
N SER A 206 -0.78 21.63 1.17
CA SER A 206 -0.23 22.77 1.93
C SER A 206 0.73 23.60 1.09
N THR A 207 1.65 22.95 0.38
CA THR A 207 2.63 23.63 -0.47
C THR A 207 1.95 24.32 -1.65
N THR A 208 1.04 23.63 -2.34
CA THR A 208 0.29 24.22 -3.47
C THR A 208 -0.52 25.43 -3.01
N SER A 209 -1.26 25.30 -1.91
CA SER A 209 -2.07 26.40 -1.37
C SER A 209 -1.22 27.63 -1.05
N LYS A 210 -0.04 27.44 -0.43
CA LYS A 210 0.89 28.54 -0.15
C LYS A 210 1.39 29.23 -1.42
N VAL A 211 1.72 28.46 -2.46
CA VAL A 211 2.15 29.01 -3.76
C VAL A 211 1.04 29.84 -4.39
N GLU A 212 -0.18 29.31 -4.48
CA GLU A 212 -1.32 30.02 -5.10
C GLU A 212 -1.71 31.28 -4.32
N VAL A 213 -1.71 31.19 -2.98
CA VAL A 213 -1.99 32.35 -2.13
C VAL A 213 -0.91 33.41 -2.31
N ALA A 214 0.37 33.04 -2.34
CA ALA A 214 1.45 33.97 -2.59
C ALA A 214 1.35 34.62 -3.98
N LEU A 215 1.05 33.84 -5.03
CA LEU A 215 0.85 34.36 -6.39
C LEU A 215 -0.19 35.48 -6.41
N ARG A 216 -1.35 35.23 -5.80
CA ARG A 216 -2.43 36.23 -5.70
C ARG A 216 -2.00 37.46 -4.90
N LEU A 217 -1.42 37.27 -3.72
CA LEU A 217 -1.04 38.37 -2.83
C LEU A 217 0.06 39.26 -3.45
N VAL A 218 1.01 38.67 -4.19
CA VAL A 218 2.01 39.40 -4.97
C VAL A 218 1.33 40.23 -6.06
N SER A 219 0.40 39.64 -6.83
CA SER A 219 -0.33 40.35 -7.89
C SER A 219 -1.13 41.53 -7.33
N ASP A 220 -1.90 41.31 -6.27
CA ASP A 220 -2.72 42.35 -5.65
C ASP A 220 -1.85 43.49 -5.10
N CYS A 221 -0.71 43.16 -4.47
CA CYS A 221 0.26 44.12 -3.97
C CYS A 221 0.86 44.98 -5.10
N ILE A 222 1.24 44.36 -6.22
CA ILE A 222 1.81 45.08 -7.37
C ILE A 222 0.79 46.03 -8.00
N GLU A 223 -0.46 45.58 -8.13
CA GLU A 223 -1.56 46.40 -8.68
C GLU A 223 -2.01 47.52 -7.73
N ASN A 224 -1.40 47.63 -6.55
CA ASN A 224 -1.78 48.55 -5.49
C ASN A 224 -3.26 48.39 -5.10
N LYS A 225 -3.84 47.22 -5.38
CA LYS A 225 -5.11 46.80 -4.83
C LYS A 225 -4.81 46.49 -3.37
N ASN A 226 -5.28 47.34 -2.47
CA ASN A 226 -5.12 47.15 -1.04
C ASN A 226 -5.48 45.70 -0.66
N VAL A 227 -4.46 44.86 -0.47
CA VAL A 227 -4.62 43.56 0.15
C VAL A 227 -4.96 43.87 1.59
N CYS A 228 -6.21 43.63 1.97
CA CYS A 228 -6.70 43.81 3.33
C CYS A 228 -6.04 42.81 4.29
N GLY A 229 -4.75 42.99 4.54
CA GLY A 229 -3.96 42.33 5.55
C GLY A 229 -3.66 43.33 6.66
N LEU A 230 -4.32 43.14 7.80
CA LEU A 230 -4.06 43.77 9.10
C LEU A 230 -4.28 45.27 9.27
N ASN A 231 -4.47 46.07 8.21
CA ASN A 231 -4.94 47.46 8.33
C ASN A 231 -6.28 47.66 7.61
N LEU A 232 -7.18 48.37 8.29
CA LEU A 232 -8.59 48.60 7.97
C LEU A 232 -8.88 48.76 6.46
N CYS A 233 -9.49 47.74 5.87
CA CYS A 233 -10.38 47.94 4.73
C CYS A 233 -11.75 48.33 5.28
N ASP A 234 -11.85 49.57 5.73
CA ASP A 234 -13.13 50.15 6.07
C ASP A 234 -13.64 50.92 4.86
N GLU A 235 -14.31 50.18 3.96
CA GLU A 235 -15.31 50.71 3.02
C GLU A 235 -16.18 49.54 2.53
N GLY A 236 -16.64 48.70 3.47
CA GLY A 236 -17.73 47.78 3.17
C GLY A 236 -18.94 48.59 2.70
N CYS A 237 -19.70 48.03 1.79
CA CYS A 237 -20.78 48.72 1.08
C CYS A 237 -21.70 49.50 2.04
N PRO A 238 -22.12 50.74 1.73
CA PRO A 238 -22.99 51.51 2.62
C PRO A 238 -24.35 50.82 2.85
N LEU A 239 -24.79 50.03 1.87
CA LEU A 239 -25.98 49.19 1.97
C LEU A 239 -25.59 47.77 2.36
N ARG A 240 -25.78 47.45 3.64
CA ARG A 240 -25.52 46.12 4.20
C ARG A 240 -26.82 45.45 4.62
N LYS A 241 -27.01 44.20 4.21
CA LYS A 241 -28.12 43.35 4.64
C LYS A 241 -27.56 42.09 5.28
N THR A 242 -27.96 41.85 6.53
CA THR A 242 -27.63 40.60 7.21
C THR A 242 -28.77 39.60 6.99
N VAL A 243 -28.43 38.43 6.46
CA VAL A 243 -29.35 37.29 6.31
C VAL A 243 -29.03 36.31 7.42
N SER A 244 -30.04 35.99 8.26
CA SER A 244 -29.85 34.96 9.27
C SER A 244 -30.25 33.59 8.74
N LEU A 245 -29.47 32.57 9.10
CA LEU A 245 -29.81 31.16 8.82
C LEU A 245 -31.11 30.71 9.52
N LYS A 246 -31.60 31.48 10.51
CA LYS A 246 -32.89 31.23 11.17
C LYS A 246 -34.10 31.63 10.31
N ASP A 247 -33.88 32.46 9.30
CA ASP A 247 -34.92 32.91 8.36
C ASP A 247 -35.10 31.93 7.18
N PHE A 248 -34.31 30.85 7.14
CA PHE A 248 -34.53 29.72 6.24
C PHE A 248 -35.71 28.88 6.72
N ASP A 249 -36.82 28.92 5.98
CA ASP A 249 -37.88 27.94 6.14
C ASP A 249 -37.42 26.60 5.57
N LEU A 250 -37.04 25.65 6.43
CA LEU A 250 -36.53 24.32 6.05
C LEU A 250 -37.53 23.48 5.23
N ARG A 251 -38.79 23.92 5.09
CA ARG A 251 -39.79 23.25 4.25
C ARG A 251 -39.88 23.82 2.84
N ASN A 252 -39.19 24.92 2.56
CA ASN A 252 -39.22 25.60 1.28
C ASN A 252 -37.78 25.96 0.87
N GLU A 253 -37.23 25.24 -0.12
CA GLU A 253 -35.82 25.36 -0.56
C GLU A 253 -35.46 26.72 -1.21
N THR A 254 -36.36 27.69 -1.15
CA THR A 254 -36.21 29.01 -1.75
C THR A 254 -36.06 30.10 -0.68
N LEU A 255 -34.89 30.75 -0.66
CA LEU A 255 -34.68 31.98 0.10
C LEU A 255 -35.41 33.15 -0.57
N LYS A 256 -36.10 34.01 0.19
CA LYS A 256 -36.61 35.28 -0.35
C LYS A 256 -35.45 36.08 -0.91
N ASN A 257 -35.56 36.51 -2.17
CA ASN A 257 -34.52 37.29 -2.84
C ASN A 257 -34.16 38.52 -1.98
N PRO A 258 -32.93 38.58 -1.43
CA PRO A 258 -32.52 39.68 -0.56
C PRO A 258 -32.32 41.00 -1.33
N PHE A 259 -32.36 40.96 -2.67
CA PHE A 259 -32.28 42.10 -3.57
C PHE A 259 -33.64 42.66 -3.98
N LYS A 260 -34.76 42.15 -3.45
CA LYS A 260 -36.08 42.76 -3.67
C LYS A 260 -36.26 43.96 -2.73
N PHE A 261 -36.46 45.14 -3.32
CA PHE A 261 -36.76 46.49 -2.78
C PHE A 261 -35.52 47.36 -2.46
N THR A 262 -35.41 48.64 -2.84
CA THR A 262 -36.37 49.72 -3.18
C THR A 262 -36.07 50.37 -4.55
N ASP A 263 -36.89 51.32 -5.03
CA ASP A 263 -36.83 52.02 -6.34
C ASP A 263 -35.52 52.79 -6.67
N GLN A 264 -34.45 52.56 -5.89
CA GLN A 264 -33.13 53.16 -6.07
C GLN A 264 -32.16 52.05 -6.44
N HIS A 265 -31.57 52.14 -7.63
CA HIS A 265 -30.50 51.25 -8.09
C HIS A 265 -29.23 51.55 -7.27
N PRO A 266 -28.87 50.75 -6.27
CA PRO A 266 -27.71 51.06 -5.47
C PRO A 266 -26.45 50.69 -6.24
N SER A 267 -25.41 51.53 -6.17
CA SER A 267 -24.11 51.28 -6.81
C SER A 267 -23.38 50.07 -6.24
N CYS A 268 -23.76 49.65 -5.03
CA CYS A 268 -23.26 48.45 -4.37
C CYS A 268 -24.28 47.99 -3.30
N MET A 269 -24.36 46.67 -3.07
CA MET A 269 -25.04 46.07 -1.92
C MET A 269 -24.20 44.90 -1.38
N GLU A 270 -24.03 44.81 -0.06
CA GLU A 270 -23.28 43.73 0.61
C GLU A 270 -24.22 42.85 1.46
N LEU A 271 -24.14 41.53 1.25
CA LEU A 271 -24.84 40.53 2.06
C LEU A 271 -23.89 39.93 3.10
N ARG A 272 -24.31 39.91 4.35
CA ARG A 272 -23.60 39.26 5.45
C ARG A 272 -24.42 38.13 6.03
N TRP A 273 -23.77 37.02 6.35
CA TRP A 273 -24.42 35.85 6.95
C TRP A 273 -24.20 35.89 8.46
N ASN A 274 -25.25 35.64 9.25
CA ASN A 274 -25.19 35.57 10.72
C ASN A 274 -26.00 34.40 11.30
#